data_AF-A0A660QPY0-F1
#
_entry.id   AF-A0A660QPY0-F1
#
_cell.length_a   1.000
_cell.length_b   1.000
_cell.length_c   1.000
_cell.angle_alpha   90.00
_cell.angle_beta   90.00
_cell.angle_gamma   90.00
#
_symmetry.space_group_name_H-M   'P 1'
#
loop_
_entity.id
_entity.type
_entity.pdbx_description
1 polymer ?
#
loop_
_entity_poly.entity_id
_entity_poly.type
_entity_poly.pdbx_seq_one_letter_code
_entity_poly.pdbx_strand_id
1 'polypeptide(L)' 'MENFTNGCYGIAVLRSENSNWNADFTGYPRRLPDDRGTIYATDKAFKYAVRRYLVDTGKYVFVWRSFNENGNPRSLEERD' A
#
# COMPACT_ATOMS: atom_id res chain seq x y z
N MET A 1 12.13 18.67 -17.15
CA MET A 1 11.91 17.33 -16.56
C MET A 1 13.21 16.97 -15.87
N GLU A 2 13.19 16.66 -14.57
CA GLU A 2 14.42 16.27 -13.88
C GLU A 2 14.89 14.92 -14.43
N ASN A 3 16.17 14.85 -14.81
CA ASN A 3 16.78 13.64 -15.32
C ASN A 3 17.57 12.97 -14.19
N PHE A 4 17.11 11.81 -13.76
CA PHE A 4 17.84 10.97 -12.80
C PHE A 4 18.85 10.11 -13.56
N THR A 5 20.15 10.37 -13.34
CA THR A 5 21.24 9.67 -14.04
C THR A 5 21.86 8.52 -13.24
N ASN A 6 21.54 8.43 -11.95
CA ASN A 6 22.12 7.46 -11.03
C ASN A 6 21.08 6.45 -10.54
N GLY A 7 21.50 5.19 -10.38
CA GLY A 7 20.71 4.19 -9.68
C GLY A 7 20.56 4.54 -8.20
N CYS A 8 19.33 4.47 -7.68
CA CYS A 8 19.04 4.70 -6.28
C CYS A 8 18.76 3.36 -5.58
N TYR A 9 19.47 3.10 -4.49
CA TYR A 9 19.30 1.91 -3.67
C TYR A 9 19.13 2.36 -2.22
N GLY A 10 18.25 1.69 -1.48
CA GLY A 10 17.99 2.02 -0.09
C GLY A 10 17.18 0.95 0.60
N ILE A 11 17.15 1.03 1.94
CA ILE A 11 16.38 0.16 2.80
C ILE A 11 15.38 1.04 3.56
N ALA A 12 14.11 0.63 3.55
CA ALA A 12 13.08 1.19 4.41
C ALA A 12 12.69 0.14 5.44
N VAL A 13 12.72 0.52 6.72
CA VAL A 13 12.31 -0.35 7.83
C VAL A 13 11.01 0.19 8.41
N LEU A 14 9.99 -0.66 8.51
CA LEU A 14 8.72 -0.33 9.11
C LEU A 14 8.51 -1.19 10.36
N ARG A 15 8.13 -0.54 11.45
CA ARG A 15 7.71 -1.18 12.69
C ARG A 15 6.26 -0.81 12.95
N SER A 16 5.45 -1.82 13.26
CA SER A 16 4.06 -1.66 13.68
C SER A 16 3.95 -2.09 15.15
N GLU A 17 3.41 -1.23 16.00
CA GLU A 17 3.21 -1.50 17.43
C GLU A 17 1.71 -1.57 17.71
N ASN A 18 1.25 -2.71 18.26
CA ASN A 18 -0.18 -2.96 18.53
C ASN A 18 -1.10 -2.70 17.33
N SER A 19 -0.60 -2.85 16.10
CA SER A 19 -1.31 -2.56 14.87
C SER A 19 -0.99 -3.60 13.79
N ASN A 20 -1.92 -3.78 12.85
CA ASN A 20 -1.77 -4.66 11.70
C ASN A 20 -1.81 -3.85 10.41
N TRP A 21 -0.69 -3.82 9.69
CA TRP A 21 -0.54 -3.06 8.45
C TRP A 21 -0.59 -3.92 7.18
N ASN A 22 -0.65 -5.25 7.31
CA ASN A 22 -0.72 -6.19 6.19
C ASN A 22 -1.50 -7.45 6.59
N ALA A 23 -2.83 -7.34 6.58
CA ALA A 23 -3.74 -8.43 6.92
C ALA A 23 -3.96 -9.40 5.74
N ASP A 24 -4.30 -10.65 6.08
CA ASP A 24 -4.93 -11.59 5.15
C ASP A 24 -6.46 -11.41 5.12
N PHE A 25 -7.17 -12.27 4.40
CA PHE A 25 -8.64 -12.21 4.28
C PHE A 25 -9.39 -12.49 5.58
N THR A 26 -8.71 -13.01 6.60
CA THR A 26 -9.30 -13.28 7.93
C THR A 26 -9.11 -12.11 8.89
N GLY A 27 -8.35 -11.08 8.49
CA GLY A 27 -8.03 -9.91 9.33
C GLY A 27 -6.79 -10.09 10.20
N TYR A 28 -6.21 -11.29 10.27
CA TYR A 28 -4.95 -11.54 10.96
C TYR A 28 -3.75 -11.08 10.12
N PRO A 29 -2.60 -10.77 10.74
CA PRO A 29 -1.36 -10.49 10.00
C PRO A 29 -1.03 -11.65 9.05
N ARG A 30 -0.63 -11.35 7.81
CA ARG A 30 -0.27 -12.40 6.84
C ARG A 30 0.85 -13.29 7.37
N ARG A 31 0.70 -14.60 7.14
CA ARG A 31 1.65 -15.64 7.56
C ARG A 31 2.04 -16.53 6.40
N LEU A 32 3.30 -16.95 6.38
CA LEU A 32 3.75 -18.02 5.50
C LEU A 32 3.20 -19.36 6.02
N PRO A 33 2.92 -20.32 5.12
CA PRO A 33 2.47 -21.66 5.49
C PRO A 33 3.64 -22.54 5.98
N ASP A 34 4.52 -21.98 6.80
CA ASP A 34 5.60 -22.72 7.46
C ASP A 34 5.19 -23.12 8.88
N ASP A 35 5.91 -24.05 9.50
CA ASP A 35 5.60 -24.58 10.84
C ASP A 35 5.60 -23.50 11.93
N ARG A 36 6.23 -22.35 11.67
CA ARG A 36 6.33 -21.22 12.61
C ARG A 36 5.29 -20.14 12.36
N GLY A 37 4.54 -20.21 11.26
CA GLY A 37 3.61 -19.18 10.81
C GLY A 37 4.28 -17.81 10.63
N THR A 38 5.48 -17.77 10.01
CA THR A 38 6.29 -16.54 9.88
C THR A 38 5.45 -15.37 9.36
N ILE A 39 5.38 -14.29 10.14
CA ILE A 39 4.67 -13.07 9.74
C ILE A 39 5.50 -12.35 8.69
N TYR A 40 4.83 -11.94 7.60
CA TYR A 40 5.49 -11.21 6.52
C TYR A 40 4.64 -10.05 6.01
N ALA A 41 5.32 -9.09 5.40
CA ALA A 41 4.71 -7.99 4.70
C ALA A 41 4.96 -8.09 3.20
N THR A 42 3.95 -7.76 2.40
CA THR A 42 4.12 -7.69 0.95
C THR A 42 4.69 -6.33 0.55
N ASP A 43 5.47 -6.31 -0.52
CA ASP A 43 5.90 -5.08 -1.18
C ASP A 43 4.70 -4.18 -1.55
N LYS A 44 3.57 -4.79 -1.91
CA LYS A 44 2.31 -4.12 -2.23
C LYS A 44 1.75 -3.31 -1.07
N ALA A 45 1.81 -3.84 0.17
CA ALA A 45 1.34 -3.11 1.34
C ALA A 45 2.13 -1.81 1.54
N PHE A 46 3.46 -1.86 1.36
CA PHE A 46 4.30 -0.67 1.47
C PHE A 46 4.08 0.30 0.30
N LYS A 47 4.03 -0.21 -0.94
CA LYS A 47 3.73 0.60 -2.14
C LYS A 47 2.37 1.32 -2.03
N TYR A 48 1.37 0.69 -1.39
CA TYR A 48 0.08 1.33 -1.13
C TYR A 48 0.22 2.52 -0.17
N ALA A 49 0.94 2.36 0.94
CA ALA A 49 1.17 3.44 1.90
C ALA A 49 1.90 4.64 1.26
N VAL A 50 2.93 4.38 0.45
CA VAL A 50 3.64 5.43 -0.31
C VAL A 50 2.69 6.12 -1.29
N ARG A 51 1.89 5.35 -2.04
CA ARG A 51 0.92 5.93 -3.00
C ARG A 51 -0.13 6.77 -2.28
N ARG A 52 -0.62 6.31 -1.12
CA ARG A 52 -1.60 7.03 -0.30
C ARG A 52 -1.04 8.38 0.14
N TYR A 53 0.20 8.39 0.64
CA TYR A 53 0.89 9.63 1.00
C TYR A 53 1.00 10.61 -0.17
N LEU A 54 1.33 10.13 -1.37
CA LEU A 54 1.37 10.97 -2.57
C LEU A 54 0.00 11.57 -2.90
N VAL A 55 -1.08 10.78 -2.82
CA VAL A 55 -2.46 11.26 -3.02
C VAL A 55 -2.84 12.30 -1.98
N ASP A 56 -2.59 12.02 -0.69
CA ASP A 56 -2.95 12.92 0.41
C ASP A 56 -2.13 14.24 0.36
N THR A 57 -0.96 14.24 -0.30
CA THR A 57 -0.14 15.44 -0.55
C THR A 57 -0.45 16.12 -1.89
N GLY A 58 -1.51 15.72 -2.58
CA GLY A 58 -1.95 16.32 -3.85
C GLY A 58 -1.05 16.01 -5.04
N LYS A 59 -0.19 14.98 -4.95
CA LYS A 59 0.66 14.54 -6.06
C LYS A 59 -0.12 13.61 -6.99
N TYR A 60 0.18 13.70 -8.28
CA TYR A 60 -0.41 12.84 -9.28
C TYR A 60 0.06 11.39 -9.11
N VAL A 61 -0.90 10.46 -9.13
CA VAL A 61 -0.64 9.01 -9.18
C VAL A 61 -1.41 8.42 -10.35
N PHE A 62 -0.82 7.42 -11.01
CA PHE A 62 -1.39 6.83 -12.22
C PHE A 62 -2.81 6.26 -12.01
N VAL A 63 -3.02 5.54 -10.91
CA VAL A 63 -4.34 4.97 -10.55
C VAL A 63 -4.54 5.09 -9.05
N TRP A 64 -5.72 5.56 -8.66
CA TRP A 64 -6.22 5.51 -7.29
C TRP A 64 -7.64 4.95 -7.31
N ARG A 65 -7.88 3.86 -6.57
CA ARG A 65 -9.23 3.31 -6.40
C ARG A 65 -9.88 3.95 -5.19
N SER A 66 -11.01 4.59 -5.41
CA SER A 66 -11.93 5.07 -4.37
C SER A 66 -13.19 4.20 -4.37
N PHE A 67 -13.85 4.14 -3.22
CA PHE A 67 -15.12 3.42 -3.06
C PHE A 67 -16.23 4.43 -2.79
N ASN A 68 -17.45 4.12 -3.24
CA ASN A 68 -18.66 4.86 -2.88
C ASN A 68 -19.19 4.42 -1.51
N GLU A 69 -20.26 5.05 -1.05
CA GLU A 69 -20.88 4.76 0.26
C GLU A 69 -21.36 3.30 0.40
N ASN A 70 -21.66 2.66 -0.73
CA ASN A 70 -22.08 1.26 -0.80
C ASN A 70 -20.89 0.28 -0.83
N GLY A 71 -19.65 0.77 -0.73
CA GLY A 71 -18.44 -0.05 -0.79
C GLY A 71 -18.08 -0.54 -2.19
N ASN A 72 -18.72 -0.02 -3.24
CA ASN A 72 -18.40 -0.36 -4.63
C ASN A 72 -17.29 0.56 -5.15
N PRO A 73 -16.34 0.07 -5.98
CA PRO A 73 -15.35 0.91 -6.62
C PRO A 73 -16.02 1.99 -7.48
N ARG A 74 -15.59 3.24 -7.35
CA ARG A 74 -16.09 4.34 -8.20
C ARG A 74 -15.66 4.15 -9.65
N SER A 75 -16.54 4.53 -10.57
CA SER A 75 -16.25 4.59 -12.00
C SER A 75 -15.30 5.75 -12.33
N LEU A 76 -14.84 5.83 -13.58
CA LEU A 76 -14.04 6.97 -14.07
C LEU A 76 -14.87 8.27 -14.13
N GLU A 77 -16.17 8.15 -14.38
CA GLU A 77 -17.11 9.28 -14.52
C GLU A 77 -17.50 9.85 -13.15
N GLU A 78 -17.48 9.01 -12.11
CA GLU A 78 -17.74 9.40 -10.71
C GLU A 78 -16.52 10.01 -10.01
N ARG A 79 -15.40 10.18 -10.74
CA ARG A 79 -14.21 10.86 -10.23
C ARG A 79 -14.19 12.30 -10.75
N ASP A 80 -14.30 13.26 -9.82
CA ASP A 80 -14.09 14.69 -10.06
C ASP A 80 -12.70 14.99 -10.68
#